data_AF-A0ABD1T5E3-F1
#
_entry.id   AF-A0ABD1T5E3-F1
#
_cell.length_a   1.000
_cell.length_b   1.000
_cell.length_c   1.000
_cell.angle_alpha   90.00
_cell.angle_beta   90.00
_cell.angle_gamma   90.00
#
_symmetry.space_group_name_H-M   'P 1'
#
loop_
_entity.id
_entity.type
_entity.pdbx_description
1 polymer ?
#
loop_
_entity_poly.entity_id
_entity_poly.type
_entity_poly.pdbx_seq_one_letter_code
_entity_poly.pdbx_strand_id
1 'polypeptide(L)'
;MNTCYWQTISSSEKKDLIDEITTNFEIDSKDSRLTNYVNRLYNGRYREFKAELSAYYKLCKTHDDALANPPSEMLDRGVDQWVELCNHFNSDKFRKASSANIENRSKKKYNHRTGSRPLSYIVEEMAMIKVVHVDLLKEMKQFQ
;
A
#
# COMPACT_ATOMS: atom_id res chain seq x y z
N MET A 1 -18.27 9.68 -4.86
CA MET A 1 -17.33 9.05 -5.82
C MET A 1 -16.28 8.23 -5.05
N ASN A 2 -16.61 7.06 -4.47
CA ASN A 2 -15.73 6.50 -3.43
C ASN A 2 -15.29 5.04 -3.58
N THR A 3 -15.03 4.65 -4.83
CA THR A 3 -14.16 3.48 -5.14
C THR A 3 -12.97 3.84 -6.04
N CYS A 4 -12.83 5.12 -6.36
CA CYS A 4 -11.99 5.65 -7.42
C CYS A 4 -10.50 5.66 -7.03
N TYR A 5 -9.66 5.12 -7.92
CA TYR A 5 -8.21 5.32 -7.88
C TYR A 5 -7.89 6.83 -7.96
N TRP A 6 -6.73 7.29 -7.48
CA TRP A 6 -6.36 8.71 -7.56
C TRP A 6 -6.49 9.27 -8.99
N GLN A 7 -6.22 8.43 -10.00
CA GLN A 7 -6.32 8.75 -11.41
C GLN A 7 -7.75 9.13 -11.85
N THR A 8 -8.77 8.57 -11.21
CA THR A 8 -10.18 8.80 -11.57
C THR A 8 -10.79 10.06 -10.93
N ILE A 9 -10.08 10.71 -9.99
CA ILE A 9 -10.47 12.05 -9.48
C ILE A 9 -10.35 13.07 -10.62
N SER A 10 -11.31 13.97 -10.74
CA SER A 10 -11.34 14.95 -11.83
C SER A 10 -10.11 15.87 -11.79
N SER A 11 -9.73 16.40 -12.96
CA SER A 11 -8.64 17.38 -13.03
C SER A 11 -8.98 18.68 -12.29
N SER A 12 -10.27 19.01 -12.15
CA SER A 12 -10.72 20.19 -11.40
C SER A 12 -10.45 20.03 -9.90
N GLU A 13 -10.91 18.93 -9.29
CA GLU A 13 -10.70 18.68 -7.85
C GLU A 13 -9.21 18.60 -7.49
N LYS A 14 -8.39 18.00 -8.37
CA LYS A 14 -6.93 17.96 -8.20
C LYS A 14 -6.31 19.35 -8.25
N LYS A 15 -6.86 20.24 -9.08
CA LYS A 15 -6.37 21.61 -9.19
C LYS A 15 -6.68 22.40 -7.93
N ASP A 16 -7.89 22.27 -7.39
CA ASP A 16 -8.29 22.93 -6.14
C ASP A 16 -7.37 22.55 -4.98
N LEU A 17 -6.99 21.27 -4.88
CA LEU A 17 -6.00 20.80 -3.89
C LEU A 17 -4.61 21.42 -4.09
N ILE A 18 -4.15 21.51 -5.33
CA ILE A 18 -2.85 22.15 -5.64
C ILE A 18 -2.90 23.65 -5.28
N ASP A 19 -4.00 24.33 -5.60
CA ASP A 19 -4.19 25.75 -5.29
C ASP A 19 -4.19 25.99 -3.76
N GLU A 20 -4.79 25.10 -2.98
CA GLU A 20 -4.72 25.13 -1.51
C GLU A 20 -3.29 25.01 -0.98
N ILE A 21 -2.48 24.08 -1.52
CA ILE A 21 -1.06 24.00 -1.15
C ILE A 21 -0.31 25.27 -1.53
N THR A 22 -0.58 25.84 -2.70
CA THR A 22 0.12 27.07 -3.16
C THR A 22 -0.21 28.29 -2.30
N THR A 23 -1.28 28.23 -1.49
CA THR A 23 -1.61 29.28 -0.53
C THR A 23 -0.65 29.26 0.67
N ASN A 24 -0.20 28.08 1.10
CA ASN A 24 0.67 27.91 2.27
C ASN A 24 2.15 27.73 1.91
N PHE A 25 2.46 27.41 0.66
CA PHE A 25 3.80 27.13 0.16
C PHE A 25 4.06 27.86 -1.15
N GLU A 26 5.27 28.40 -1.34
CA GLU A 26 5.70 29.06 -2.58
C GLU A 26 5.92 28.05 -3.72
N ILE A 27 4.83 27.49 -4.25
CA ILE A 27 4.87 26.57 -5.39
C ILE A 27 4.45 27.30 -6.65
N ASP A 28 5.33 27.32 -7.65
CA ASP A 28 4.96 27.81 -8.97
C ASP A 28 4.00 26.82 -9.65
N SER A 29 2.71 27.13 -9.62
CA SER A 29 1.66 26.33 -10.24
C SER A 29 1.76 26.28 -11.77
N LYS A 30 2.58 27.13 -12.39
CA LYS A 30 2.89 27.08 -13.82
C LYS A 30 4.01 26.10 -14.15
N ASP A 31 4.84 25.71 -13.17
CA ASP A 31 5.84 24.68 -13.38
C ASP A 31 5.20 23.28 -13.37
N SER A 32 5.14 22.69 -14.56
CA SER A 32 4.68 21.32 -14.77
C SER A 32 5.43 20.27 -13.93
N ARG A 33 6.70 20.49 -13.59
CA ARG A 33 7.50 19.54 -12.80
C ARG A 33 7.05 19.54 -11.35
N LEU A 34 6.86 20.72 -10.76
CA LEU A 34 6.41 20.88 -9.39
C LEU A 34 4.97 20.39 -9.22
N THR A 35 4.06 20.78 -10.12
CA THR A 35 2.67 20.31 -10.10
C THR A 35 2.55 18.79 -10.24
N ASN A 36 3.35 18.17 -11.14
CA ASN A 36 3.42 16.71 -11.24
C ASN A 36 3.98 16.05 -9.98
N TYR A 37 4.99 16.66 -9.34
CA TYR A 37 5.56 16.16 -8.10
C TYR A 37 4.52 16.18 -6.96
N VAL A 38 3.81 17.30 -6.80
CA VAL A 38 2.73 17.46 -5.81
C VAL A 38 1.60 16.45 -6.07
N ASN A 39 1.15 16.30 -7.31
CA ASN A 39 0.14 15.30 -7.69
C ASN A 39 0.60 13.86 -7.36
N ARG A 40 1.89 13.55 -7.52
CA ARG A 40 2.47 12.27 -7.11
C ARG A 40 2.44 12.08 -5.59
N LEU A 41 2.73 13.13 -4.81
CA LEU A 41 2.66 13.08 -3.35
C LEU A 41 1.23 12.82 -2.89
N TYR A 42 0.25 13.53 -3.44
CA TYR A 42 -1.16 13.29 -3.12
C TYR A 42 -1.61 11.87 -3.44
N ASN A 43 -1.22 11.34 -4.60
CA ASN A 43 -1.49 9.94 -4.95
C ASN A 43 -0.88 8.98 -3.91
N GLY A 44 0.37 9.24 -3.49
CA GLY A 44 1.04 8.48 -2.43
C GLY A 44 0.24 8.48 -1.14
N ARG A 45 -0.08 9.67 -0.63
CA ARG A 45 -0.83 9.84 0.61
C ARG A 45 -2.23 9.21 0.55
N TYR A 46 -2.92 9.35 -0.57
CA TYR A 46 -4.23 8.72 -0.80
C TYR A 46 -4.14 7.20 -0.78
N ARG A 47 -3.09 6.62 -1.39
CA ARG A 47 -2.86 5.16 -1.36
C ARG A 47 -2.52 4.66 0.03
N GLU A 48 -1.72 5.41 0.79
CA GLU A 48 -1.40 5.10 2.18
C GLU A 48 -2.65 5.12 3.07
N PHE A 49 -3.46 6.17 2.95
CA PHE A 49 -4.73 6.27 3.67
C PHE A 49 -5.65 5.07 3.39
N LYS A 50 -5.82 4.69 2.12
CA LYS A 50 -6.60 3.48 1.78
C LYS A 50 -5.98 2.19 2.30
N ALA A 51 -4.65 2.13 2.40
CA ALA A 51 -3.95 0.96 2.96
C ALA A 51 -4.18 0.85 4.48
N GLU A 52 -4.14 1.97 5.21
CA GLU A 52 -4.48 2.05 6.64
C GLU A 52 -5.93 1.58 6.88
N LEU A 53 -6.88 2.09 6.10
CA LEU A 53 -8.28 1.67 6.17
C LEU A 53 -8.49 0.18 5.85
N SER A 54 -7.77 -0.35 4.85
CA SER A 54 -7.80 -1.79 4.54
C SER A 54 -7.18 -2.64 5.65
N ALA A 55 -6.14 -2.13 6.33
CA ALA A 55 -5.55 -2.80 7.48
C ALA A 55 -6.53 -2.83 8.65
N TYR A 56 -7.18 -1.70 8.95
CA TYR A 56 -8.25 -1.65 9.96
C TYR A 56 -9.38 -2.63 9.65
N TYR A 57 -9.89 -2.64 8.41
CA TYR A 57 -10.93 -3.58 7.98
C TYR A 57 -10.56 -5.06 8.24
N LYS A 58 -9.28 -5.42 8.07
CA LYS A 58 -8.80 -6.79 8.33
C LYS A 58 -8.72 -7.14 9.82
N LEU A 59 -8.68 -6.16 10.71
CA LEU A 59 -8.72 -6.36 12.17
C LEU A 59 -10.15 -6.66 12.64
N CYS A 60 -11.16 -6.17 11.92
CA CYS A 60 -12.57 -6.50 12.18
C CYS A 60 -12.82 -7.99 11.96
N LYS A 61 -13.70 -8.58 12.78
CA LYS A 61 -13.94 -10.04 12.76
C LYS A 61 -14.77 -10.47 11.55
N THR A 62 -15.73 -9.64 11.17
CA THR A 62 -16.67 -9.91 10.09
C THR A 62 -16.94 -8.63 9.30
N HIS A 63 -17.54 -8.78 8.12
CA HIS A 63 -17.95 -7.64 7.31
C HIS A 63 -18.95 -6.74 8.04
N ASP A 64 -19.96 -7.34 8.68
CA ASP A 64 -20.99 -6.61 9.43
C ASP A 64 -20.40 -5.89 10.65
N ASP A 65 -19.41 -6.52 11.32
CA ASP A 65 -18.65 -5.90 12.41
C ASP A 65 -17.86 -4.66 11.93
N ALA A 66 -17.28 -4.71 10.73
CA ALA A 66 -16.60 -3.55 10.14
C ALA A 66 -17.56 -2.41 9.78
N LEU A 67 -18.77 -2.74 9.31
CA LEU A 67 -19.81 -1.75 9.00
C LEU A 67 -20.36 -1.08 10.27
N ALA A 68 -20.51 -1.83 11.36
CA ALA A 68 -20.98 -1.32 12.64
C ALA A 68 -19.94 -0.48 13.38
N ASN A 69 -18.64 -0.72 13.13
CA ASN A 69 -17.53 -0.08 13.84
C ASN A 69 -16.59 0.70 12.89
N PRO A 70 -17.06 1.80 12.28
CA PRO A 70 -16.22 2.66 11.44
C PRO A 70 -15.06 3.27 12.25
N PRO A 71 -13.87 3.44 11.64
CA PRO A 71 -12.77 4.15 12.27
C PRO A 71 -13.09 5.64 12.43
N SER A 72 -12.50 6.29 13.43
CA SER A 72 -12.75 7.70 13.78
C SER A 72 -12.61 8.66 12.59
N GLU A 73 -11.62 8.45 11.75
CA GLU A 73 -11.34 9.28 10.57
C GLU A 73 -12.49 9.26 9.56
N MET A 74 -13.26 8.18 9.52
CA MET A 74 -14.42 8.04 8.62
C MET A 74 -15.71 8.56 9.25
N LEU A 75 -15.79 8.65 10.57
CA LEU A 75 -16.90 9.34 11.25
C LEU A 75 -16.91 10.83 10.87
N ASP A 76 -15.73 11.46 10.84
CA ASP A 76 -15.59 12.87 10.49
C ASP A 76 -15.75 13.15 8.99
N ARG A 77 -15.32 12.21 8.13
CA ARG A 77 -15.29 12.38 6.66
C ARG A 77 -16.56 11.91 5.94
N GLY A 78 -17.36 11.07 6.60
CA GLY A 78 -18.61 10.52 6.07
C GLY A 78 -18.65 9.00 6.11
N VAL A 79 -19.58 8.47 6.90
CA VAL A 79 -19.77 7.02 7.11
C VAL A 79 -20.14 6.30 5.81
N ASP A 80 -20.89 6.94 4.91
CA ASP A 80 -21.27 6.36 3.62
C ASP A 80 -20.03 5.97 2.79
N GLN A 81 -18.97 6.76 2.88
CA GLN A 81 -17.71 6.48 2.20
C GLN A 81 -17.04 5.22 2.78
N TRP A 82 -17.16 4.99 4.09
CA TRP A 82 -16.66 3.79 4.75
C TRP A 82 -17.44 2.54 4.32
N VAL A 83 -18.76 2.66 4.21
CA VAL A 83 -19.62 1.57 3.72
C VAL A 83 -19.20 1.16 2.29
N GLU A 84 -18.98 2.12 1.39
CA GLU A 84 -18.48 1.84 0.04
C GLU A 84 -17.12 1.12 0.05
N LEU A 85 -16.20 1.54 0.92
CA LEU A 85 -14.89 0.91 1.07
C LEU A 85 -14.98 -0.50 1.63
N CYS A 86 -15.82 -0.74 2.65
CA CYS A 86 -16.08 -2.06 3.19
C CYS A 86 -16.61 -3.00 2.11
N ASN A 87 -17.59 -2.54 1.32
CA ASN A 87 -18.13 -3.31 0.19
C ASN A 87 -17.04 -3.64 -0.84
N HIS A 88 -16.17 -2.67 -1.13
CA HIS A 88 -15.02 -2.91 -2.02
C HIS A 88 -14.06 -3.96 -1.46
N PHE A 89 -13.69 -3.87 -0.19
CA PHE A 89 -12.78 -4.83 0.45
C PHE A 89 -13.39 -6.23 0.56
N ASN A 90 -14.71 -6.32 0.78
CA ASN A 90 -15.42 -7.58 0.83
C ASN A 90 -15.69 -8.19 -0.56
N SER A 91 -15.57 -7.41 -1.63
CA SER A 91 -15.81 -7.89 -2.99
C SER A 91 -14.89 -9.05 -3.36
N ASP A 92 -15.43 -10.04 -4.06
CA ASP A 92 -14.68 -11.22 -4.50
C ASP A 92 -13.50 -10.85 -5.40
N LYS A 93 -13.68 -9.84 -6.25
CA LYS A 93 -12.63 -9.33 -7.14
C LYS A 93 -11.43 -8.84 -6.33
N PHE A 94 -11.67 -8.03 -5.29
CA PHE A 94 -10.61 -7.50 -4.44
C PHE A 94 -9.96 -8.60 -3.61
N ARG A 95 -10.75 -9.47 -2.97
CA ARG A 95 -10.25 -10.58 -2.15
C ARG A 95 -9.34 -11.51 -2.96
N LYS A 96 -9.77 -11.93 -4.15
CA LYS A 96 -8.97 -12.78 -5.04
C LYS A 96 -7.64 -12.11 -5.41
N ALA A 97 -7.68 -10.85 -5.83
CA ALA A 97 -6.48 -10.10 -6.19
C ALA A 97 -5.54 -9.89 -4.99
N SER A 98 -6.10 -9.57 -3.81
CA SER A 98 -5.34 -9.37 -2.58
C SER A 98 -4.66 -10.66 -2.14
N SER A 99 -5.38 -11.78 -2.09
CA SER A 99 -4.82 -13.08 -1.71
C SER A 99 -3.70 -13.52 -2.66
N ALA A 100 -3.92 -13.40 -3.98
CA ALA A 100 -2.89 -13.69 -4.99
C ALA A 100 -1.67 -12.78 -4.81
N ASN A 101 -1.86 -11.49 -4.53
CA ASN A 101 -0.76 -10.56 -4.30
C ASN A 101 0.05 -10.89 -3.03
N ILE A 102 -0.62 -11.32 -1.95
CA ILE A 102 0.06 -11.77 -0.72
C ILE A 102 0.90 -13.01 -1.01
N GLU A 103 0.33 -14.01 -1.71
CA GLU A 103 1.04 -15.23 -2.08
C GLU A 103 2.21 -14.95 -3.06
N ASN A 104 2.00 -14.09 -4.04
CA ASN A 104 3.06 -13.68 -4.96
C ASN A 104 4.20 -12.96 -4.23
N ARG A 105 3.87 -12.14 -3.21
CA ARG A 105 4.86 -11.48 -2.36
C ARG A 105 5.60 -12.48 -1.48
N SER A 106 4.93 -13.49 -0.93
CA SER A 106 5.60 -14.52 -0.09
C SER A 106 6.53 -15.42 -0.91
N LYS A 107 6.21 -15.68 -2.19
CA LYS A 107 7.07 -16.42 -3.13
C LYS A 107 8.23 -15.60 -3.69
N LYS A 108 8.25 -14.28 -3.47
CA LYS A 108 9.29 -13.39 -4.02
C LYS A 108 10.61 -13.58 -3.28
N LYS A 109 11.45 -14.48 -3.81
CA LYS A 109 12.76 -14.82 -3.24
C LYS A 109 13.79 -13.69 -3.32
N TYR A 110 13.75 -12.87 -4.38
CA TYR A 110 14.72 -11.79 -4.61
C TYR A 110 14.02 -10.48 -4.95
N ASN A 111 14.50 -9.38 -4.38
CA ASN A 111 14.16 -8.05 -4.84
C ASN A 111 15.10 -7.69 -6.01
N HIS A 112 14.56 -7.63 -7.23
CA HIS A 112 15.33 -7.33 -8.45
C HIS A 112 15.85 -5.88 -8.51
N ARG A 113 15.37 -5.01 -7.62
CA ARG A 113 15.82 -3.62 -7.46
C ARG A 113 16.12 -3.39 -5.99
N THR A 114 17.39 -3.32 -5.64
CA THR A 114 17.86 -3.14 -4.26
C THR A 114 18.57 -1.80 -4.10
N GLY A 115 18.13 -0.81 -4.88
CA GLY A 115 18.78 0.50 -4.93
C GLY A 115 20.19 0.39 -5.54
N SER A 116 21.18 0.95 -4.85
CA SER A 116 22.58 0.99 -5.27
C SER A 116 23.34 -0.33 -5.13
N ARG A 117 22.75 -1.36 -4.47
CA ARG A 117 23.39 -2.67 -4.37
C ARG A 117 23.18 -3.50 -5.64
N PRO A 118 24.25 -4.04 -6.25
CA PRO A 118 24.13 -4.95 -7.39
C PRO A 118 23.43 -6.25 -6.99
N LEU A 119 22.67 -6.83 -7.92
CA LEU A 119 21.94 -8.08 -7.71
C LEU A 119 22.86 -9.27 -7.36
N SER A 120 24.08 -9.31 -7.91
CA SER A 120 25.06 -10.38 -7.67
C SER A 120 25.40 -10.54 -6.19
N TYR A 121 25.69 -9.43 -5.50
CA TYR A 121 26.03 -9.44 -4.07
C TYR A 121 24.91 -10.03 -3.19
N ILE A 122 23.65 -9.75 -3.54
CA ILE A 122 22.50 -10.25 -2.77
C ILE A 122 22.28 -11.74 -3.04
N VAL A 123 22.49 -12.17 -4.28
CA VAL A 123 22.41 -13.59 -4.65
C VAL A 123 23.48 -14.37 -3.90
N GLU A 124 24.70 -13.84 -3.79
CA GLU A 124 25.80 -14.41 -2.99
C GLU A 124 25.48 -14.45 -1.49
N GLU A 125 25.05 -13.34 -0.87
CA GLU A 125 24.63 -13.31 0.54
C GLU A 125 23.53 -14.34 0.84
N MET A 126 22.52 -14.43 -0.04
CA MET A 126 21.45 -15.42 0.12
C MET A 126 21.92 -16.86 -0.10
N ALA A 127 22.92 -17.09 -0.95
CA ALA A 127 23.53 -18.40 -1.12
C ALA A 127 24.33 -18.78 0.15
N MET A 128 25.08 -17.84 0.73
CA MET A 128 25.82 -18.03 1.97
C MET A 128 24.88 -18.35 3.16
N ILE A 129 23.78 -17.61 3.31
CA ILE A 129 22.77 -17.88 4.35
C ILE A 129 22.17 -19.28 4.20
N LYS A 130 21.92 -19.74 2.97
CA LYS A 130 21.40 -21.09 2.70
C LYS A 130 22.39 -22.18 3.06
N VAL A 131 23.67 -22.00 2.75
CA VAL A 131 24.73 -22.96 3.08
C VAL A 131 24.83 -23.10 4.61
N VAL A 132 24.93 -21.98 5.32
CA VAL A 132 24.99 -21.96 6.80
C VAL A 132 23.76 -22.64 7.42
N HIS A 133 22.55 -22.37 6.91
CA HIS A 133 21.33 -23.00 7.43
C HIS A 133 21.31 -24.52 7.19
N VAL A 134 21.77 -24.98 6.03
CA VAL A 134 21.86 -26.42 5.72
C VAL A 134 22.88 -27.12 6.61
N ASP A 135 24.01 -26.48 6.90
CA ASP A 135 25.06 -27.07 7.71
C ASP A 135 24.67 -27.12 9.20
N LEU A 136 24.03 -26.08 9.74
CA LEU A 136 23.43 -26.10 11.08
C LEU A 136 22.38 -27.22 11.22
N LEU A 137 21.55 -27.45 10.20
CA LEU A 137 20.55 -28.53 10.22
C LEU A 137 21.18 -29.93 10.15
N LYS A 138 22.35 -30.08 9.51
CA LYS A 138 23.09 -31.35 9.52
C LYS A 138 23.73 -31.60 10.88
N GLU A 139 24.33 -30.58 11.48
CA GLU A 139 24.91 -30.66 12.82
C GLU A 139 23.84 -31.03 13.85
N MET A 140 22.68 -30.37 13.84
CA MET A 140 21.57 -30.68 14.76
C MET A 140 21.03 -32.11 14.61
N LYS A 141 21.15 -32.74 13.43
CA LYS A 141 20.74 -34.13 13.20
C LYS A 141 21.79 -35.17 13.59
N GLN A 142 23.04 -34.76 13.83
CA GLN A 142 24.09 -35.67 14.33
C GLN A 142 24.02 -35.85 15.85
N PHE A 143 23.22 -35.03 16.55
CA PHE A 143 23.02 -35.10 18.00
C PHE A 143 21.68 -35.74 18.42
N GLN A 144 21.01 -36.47 17.51
CA GLN A 144 19.86 -37.33 17.79
C GLN A 144 20.20 -38.79 17.47
#